data_AF-A0AAV3YQC0-F1
#
_entry.id   AF-A0AAV3YQC0-F1
#
_cell.length_a   1.000
_cell.length_b   1.000
_cell.length_c   1.000
_cell.angle_alpha   90.00
_cell.angle_beta   90.00
_cell.angle_gamma   90.00
#
_symmetry.space_group_name_H-M   'P 1'
#
loop_
_entity.id
_entity.type
_entity.pdbx_description
1 polymer ?
#
loop_
_entity_poly.entity_id
_entity_poly.type
_entity_poly.pdbx_seq_one_letter_code
_entity_poly.pdbx_strand_id
1 'polypeptide(L)'
;MCHIESTGPPFWWVIKASFSIAVGLNQSKPLICIPHSYTQTRHVDDVDLFVGGLLERPVRGGIVGETFGNIIANQFADIKFGDAYFFMREKSPKGFTDEQLKVIKSVTLRDLVCTCGGVSKAQVNVFFPPFRGNPLKPCWDTRAFNVKPWMKFI
;
A
#
# COMPACT_ATOMS: atom_id res chain seq x y z
N MET A 1 2.47 13.77 23.77
CA MET A 1 2.48 12.66 24.74
C MET A 1 1.02 12.28 24.98
N CYS A 2 0.59 11.06 24.65
CA CYS A 2 -0.76 10.61 25.00
C CYS A 2 -0.82 10.48 26.52
N HIS A 3 -1.48 11.42 27.20
CA HIS A 3 -1.79 11.29 28.62
C HIS A 3 -3.06 10.45 28.79
N ILE A 4 -2.99 9.50 29.71
CA ILE A 4 -4.11 8.64 30.12
C ILE A 4 -4.82 9.39 31.25
N GLU A 5 -6.01 9.92 31.01
CA GLU A 5 -6.92 10.30 32.10
C GLU A 5 -7.85 9.12 32.39
N SER A 6 -7.57 8.41 33.48
CA SER A 6 -8.44 7.36 34.01
C SER A 6 -9.44 7.98 34.99
N THR A 7 -10.60 8.46 34.50
CA THR A 7 -11.73 8.76 35.40
C THR A 7 -13.06 8.35 34.76
N GLY A 8 -13.71 7.31 35.32
CA GLY A 8 -15.06 6.88 34.97
C GLY A 8 -15.46 5.53 35.61
N PRO A 9 -16.57 5.43 36.40
CA PRO A 9 -16.81 4.34 37.35
C PRO A 9 -17.43 3.06 36.75
N PRO A 10 -17.44 1.92 37.49
CA PRO A 10 -17.58 0.59 36.92
C PRO A 10 -18.99 0.02 37.09
N PHE A 11 -19.97 0.42 36.28
CA PHE A 11 -21.27 -0.25 36.24
C PHE A 11 -21.83 -0.24 34.82
N TRP A 12 -22.63 -1.26 34.46
CA TRP A 12 -23.21 -1.57 33.14
C TRP A 12 -22.48 -2.64 32.29
N TRP A 13 -22.54 -3.88 32.79
CA TRP A 13 -22.68 -5.06 31.93
C TRP A 13 -24.17 -5.38 31.76
N VAL A 14 -24.55 -6.03 30.64
CA VAL A 14 -25.90 -6.51 30.21
C VAL A 14 -26.53 -5.51 29.20
N ILE A 15 -26.58 -5.72 27.87
CA ILE A 15 -27.22 -6.80 27.08
C ILE A 15 -26.45 -7.04 25.75
N LYS A 16 -26.41 -8.31 25.32
CA LYS A 16 -25.75 -8.85 24.11
C LYS A 16 -26.43 -8.47 22.78
N ALA A 17 -25.64 -8.34 21.72
CA ALA A 17 -26.01 -8.83 20.39
C ALA A 17 -24.77 -9.40 19.67
N SER A 18 -24.93 -10.58 19.10
CA SER A 18 -23.88 -11.47 18.61
C SER A 18 -23.39 -11.09 17.22
N PHE A 19 -22.08 -10.89 17.07
CA PHE A 19 -21.34 -11.18 15.83
C PHE A 19 -19.90 -11.53 16.23
N SER A 20 -19.55 -12.81 16.17
CA SER A 20 -18.19 -13.27 16.49
C SER A 20 -17.23 -12.86 15.37
N ILE A 21 -16.50 -11.77 15.57
CA ILE A 21 -15.07 -11.76 15.33
C ILE A 21 -14.44 -11.33 16.65
N ALA A 22 -13.85 -12.27 17.36
CA ALA A 22 -13.02 -11.97 18.51
C ALA A 22 -11.74 -11.27 18.01
N VAL A 23 -11.83 -9.97 17.71
CA VAL A 23 -10.65 -9.11 17.84
C VAL A 23 -10.43 -9.03 19.33
N GLY A 24 -9.51 -9.86 19.83
CA GLY A 24 -9.01 -9.75 21.18
C GLY A 24 -8.38 -8.37 21.34
N LEU A 25 -9.19 -7.39 21.74
CA LEU A 25 -8.73 -6.10 22.24
C LEU A 25 -8.12 -6.39 23.62
N ASN A 26 -6.92 -6.98 23.62
CA ASN A 26 -6.06 -6.99 24.78
C ASN A 26 -5.65 -5.53 25.03
N GLN A 27 -6.31 -4.92 26.01
CA GLN A 27 -6.25 -3.52 26.40
C GLN A 27 -4.85 -3.09 26.88
N SER A 28 -3.86 -3.00 25.98
CA SER A 28 -2.53 -2.50 26.38
C SER A 28 -1.86 -1.56 25.38
N LYS A 29 -2.44 -1.26 24.20
CA LYS A 29 -1.93 -0.25 23.28
C LYS A 29 -3.07 0.42 22.50
N PRO A 30 -3.28 1.75 22.59
CA PRO A 30 -4.26 2.40 21.72
C PRO A 30 -3.78 2.30 20.27
N LEU A 31 -4.66 1.79 19.40
CA LEU A 31 -4.43 1.64 17.96
C LEU A 31 -4.40 3.00 17.23
N ILE A 32 -5.03 4.02 17.83
CA ILE A 32 -5.23 5.36 17.26
C ILE A 32 -4.66 6.41 18.22
N CYS A 33 -3.85 7.34 17.72
CA CYS A 33 -3.29 8.44 18.50
C CYS A 33 -4.01 9.76 18.13
N ILE A 34 -5.13 10.07 18.77
CA ILE A 34 -5.89 11.30 18.48
C ILE A 34 -5.21 12.51 19.17
N PRO A 35 -4.83 13.58 18.44
CA PRO A 35 -4.36 14.81 19.06
C PRO A 35 -5.42 15.44 19.95
N HIS A 36 -5.03 16.06 21.07
CA HIS A 36 -5.99 16.66 22.01
C HIS A 36 -6.91 17.72 21.37
N SER A 37 -6.50 18.35 20.26
CA SER A 37 -7.33 19.29 19.49
C SER A 37 -8.48 18.64 18.71
N TYR A 38 -8.41 17.33 18.44
CA TYR A 38 -9.46 16.53 17.78
C TYR A 38 -10.37 15.77 18.76
N THR A 39 -10.28 16.08 20.06
CA THR A 39 -11.14 15.52 21.13
C THR A 39 -12.61 15.93 21.03
N GLN A 40 -12.99 16.68 20.00
CA GLN A 40 -14.37 17.11 19.78
C GLN A 40 -15.24 16.04 19.10
N THR A 41 -14.70 14.84 18.84
CA THR A 41 -15.51 13.69 18.41
C THR A 41 -16.15 13.05 19.64
N ARG A 42 -17.50 13.03 19.68
CA ARG A 42 -18.23 12.48 20.83
C ARG A 42 -18.24 10.95 20.79
N HIS A 43 -18.19 10.40 19.59
CA HIS A 43 -18.14 8.97 19.33
C HIS A 43 -17.12 8.65 18.22
N VAL A 44 -16.64 7.41 18.17
CA VAL A 44 -15.71 6.94 17.13
C VAL A 44 -16.35 7.04 15.74
N ASP A 45 -17.67 6.91 15.64
CA ASP A 45 -18.41 7.03 14.38
C ASP A 45 -18.42 8.46 13.81
N ASP A 46 -18.08 9.46 14.63
CA ASP A 46 -17.94 10.86 14.17
C ASP A 46 -16.56 11.13 13.55
N VAL A 47 -15.66 10.15 13.60
CA VAL A 47 -14.31 10.27 13.04
C VAL A 47 -14.37 10.04 11.54
N ASP A 48 -13.98 11.05 10.76
CA ASP A 48 -13.80 10.92 9.32
C ASP A 48 -12.80 9.78 9.01
N LEU A 49 -13.17 8.89 8.06
CA LEU A 49 -12.37 7.71 7.72
C LEU A 49 -10.94 8.08 7.31
N PHE A 50 -10.75 9.19 6.57
CA PHE A 50 -9.44 9.59 6.12
C PHE A 50 -8.56 10.02 7.29
N VAL A 51 -9.12 10.85 8.19
CA VAL A 51 -8.42 11.27 9.42
C VAL A 51 -8.14 10.06 10.31
N GLY A 52 -9.14 9.21 10.56
CA GLY A 52 -9.00 8.02 11.39
C GLY A 52 -7.92 7.07 10.90
N GLY A 53 -7.92 6.74 9.60
CA GLY A 53 -6.94 5.83 9.01
C GLY A 53 -5.50 6.38 8.98
N LEU A 54 -5.31 7.71 8.89
CA LEU A 54 -3.98 8.32 9.02
C LEU A 54 -3.45 8.29 10.47
N LEU A 55 -4.34 8.24 11.46
CA LEU A 55 -3.99 8.21 12.88
C LEU A 55 -3.72 6.79 13.40
N GLU A 56 -3.97 5.77 12.61
CA GLU A 56 -3.64 4.38 12.92
C GLU A 56 -2.13 4.13 12.86
N ARG A 57 -1.63 3.25 13.74
CA ARG A 57 -0.25 2.79 13.67
C ARG A 57 -0.04 1.91 12.43
N PRO A 58 1.04 2.11 11.67
CA PRO A 58 1.32 1.27 10.52
C PRO A 58 1.47 -0.22 10.88
N VAL A 59 0.97 -1.09 10.00
CA VAL A 59 1.20 -2.54 10.10
C VAL A 59 2.68 -2.88 9.89
N ARG A 60 3.12 -4.06 10.35
CA ARG A 60 4.53 -4.47 10.23
C ARG A 60 4.96 -4.54 8.76
N GLY A 61 5.91 -3.69 8.38
CA GLY A 61 6.44 -3.62 7.02
C GLY A 61 5.58 -2.80 6.04
N GLY A 62 4.48 -2.22 6.50
CA GLY A 62 3.64 -1.28 5.74
C GLY A 62 3.82 0.16 6.20
N ILE A 63 3.18 1.08 5.47
CA ILE A 63 3.16 2.52 5.78
C ILE A 63 1.77 3.03 6.20
N VAL A 64 0.77 2.15 6.21
CA VAL A 64 -0.61 2.44 6.60
C VAL A 64 -1.08 1.51 7.71
N GLY A 65 -2.08 1.94 8.47
CA GLY A 65 -2.76 1.11 9.47
C GLY A 65 -3.60 -0.03 8.89
N GLU A 66 -4.21 -0.82 9.75
CA GLU A 66 -4.99 -2.01 9.38
C GLU A 66 -6.21 -1.64 8.52
N THR A 67 -6.91 -0.56 8.87
CA THR A 67 -8.14 -0.14 8.17
C THR A 67 -7.81 0.26 6.73
N PHE A 68 -6.85 1.17 6.54
CA PHE A 68 -6.39 1.55 5.21
C PHE A 68 -5.72 0.39 4.48
N GLY A 69 -4.97 -0.47 5.18
CA GLY A 69 -4.38 -1.67 4.59
C GLY A 69 -5.43 -2.57 3.95
N ASN A 70 -6.53 -2.85 4.66
CA ASN A 70 -7.62 -3.67 4.15
C ASN A 70 -8.37 -2.99 2.97
N ILE A 71 -8.72 -1.71 3.11
CA ILE A 71 -9.41 -0.95 2.05
C ILE A 71 -8.56 -0.91 0.77
N ILE A 72 -7.28 -0.57 0.89
CA ILE A 72 -6.35 -0.49 -0.25
C ILE A 72 -6.17 -1.87 -0.88
N ALA A 73 -5.98 -2.93 -0.08
CA ALA A 73 -5.78 -4.28 -0.57
C ALA A 73 -6.99 -4.79 -1.37
N ASN A 74 -8.21 -4.61 -0.84
CA ASN A 74 -9.43 -4.99 -1.54
C ASN A 74 -9.58 -4.21 -2.85
N GLN A 75 -9.34 -2.90 -2.82
CA GLN A 75 -9.45 -2.09 -4.04
C GLN A 75 -8.45 -2.52 -5.12
N PHE A 76 -7.19 -2.82 -4.76
CA PHE A 76 -6.20 -3.33 -5.70
C PHE A 76 -6.54 -4.73 -6.22
N ALA A 77 -7.13 -5.59 -5.38
CA ALA A 77 -7.59 -6.91 -5.80
C ALA A 77 -8.73 -6.80 -6.83
N ASP A 78 -9.73 -5.96 -6.55
CA ASP A 78 -10.87 -5.74 -7.44
C ASP A 78 -10.43 -5.20 -8.80
N ILE A 79 -9.49 -4.24 -8.82
CA ILE A 79 -8.94 -3.70 -10.07
C ILE A 79 -8.16 -4.78 -10.83
N LYS A 80 -7.32 -5.55 -10.13
CA LYS A 80 -6.49 -6.59 -10.76
C LYS A 80 -7.31 -7.72 -11.35
N PHE A 81 -8.32 -8.22 -10.62
CA PHE A 81 -9.10 -9.39 -11.03
C PHE A 81 -10.34 -9.02 -11.86
N GLY A 82 -10.86 -7.80 -11.70
CA GLY A 82 -11.97 -7.27 -12.48
C GLY A 82 -11.55 -6.78 -13.88
N ASP A 83 -10.27 -6.45 -14.09
CA ASP A 83 -9.79 -6.03 -15.40
C ASP A 83 -9.56 -7.22 -16.35
N ALA A 84 -10.41 -7.30 -17.37
CA ALA A 84 -10.32 -8.33 -18.40
C ALA A 84 -9.00 -8.30 -19.19
N TYR A 85 -8.30 -7.15 -19.22
CA TYR A 85 -7.05 -6.89 -19.95
C TYR A 85 -5.83 -6.82 -19.03
N PHE A 86 -5.97 -7.20 -17.76
CA PHE A 86 -4.85 -7.19 -16.83
C PHE A 86 -3.67 -8.00 -17.39
N PHE A 87 -2.49 -7.38 -17.45
CA PHE A 87 -1.36 -7.87 -18.26
C PHE A 87 -0.88 -9.28 -17.89
N MET A 88 -1.07 -9.75 -16.65
CA MET A 88 -0.67 -11.10 -16.21
C MET A 88 -1.73 -12.18 -16.42
N ARG A 89 -2.84 -11.87 -17.11
CA ARG A 89 -3.92 -12.83 -17.30
C ARG A 89 -3.52 -13.90 -18.31
N GLU A 90 -3.20 -15.08 -17.80
CA GLU A 90 -2.91 -16.27 -18.61
C GLU A 90 -4.16 -16.70 -19.41
N LYS A 91 -3.95 -17.23 -20.63
CA LYS A 91 -4.98 -17.88 -21.46
C LYS A 91 -6.10 -16.97 -22.02
N SER A 92 -5.88 -15.66 -22.16
CA SER A 92 -6.80 -14.81 -22.92
C SER A 92 -6.29 -14.62 -24.36
N PRO A 93 -7.17 -14.59 -25.38
CA PRO A 93 -6.78 -14.22 -26.75
C PRO A 93 -6.27 -12.76 -26.85
N LYS A 94 -6.37 -12.00 -25.76
CA LYS A 94 -5.98 -10.60 -25.62
C LYS A 94 -4.74 -10.41 -24.75
N GLY A 95 -4.14 -11.50 -24.26
CA GLY A 95 -2.99 -11.48 -23.36
C GLY A 95 -1.67 -11.37 -24.11
N PHE A 96 -0.61 -11.00 -23.38
CA PHE A 96 0.75 -11.00 -23.89
C PHE A 96 1.30 -12.44 -24.02
N THR A 97 2.23 -12.66 -24.95
CA THR A 97 2.98 -13.94 -25.03
C THR A 97 3.95 -14.07 -23.86
N ASP A 98 4.45 -15.27 -23.60
CA ASP A 98 5.43 -15.49 -22.53
C ASP A 98 6.72 -14.69 -22.73
N GLU A 99 7.17 -14.49 -23.97
CA GLU A 99 8.33 -13.65 -24.31
C GLU A 99 8.05 -12.19 -23.99
N GLN A 100 6.85 -11.71 -24.33
CA GLN A 100 6.41 -10.35 -24.03
C GLN A 100 6.29 -10.12 -22.51
N LEU A 101 5.72 -11.08 -21.78
CA LEU A 101 5.59 -11.04 -20.32
C LEU A 101 6.95 -11.02 -19.62
N LYS A 102 7.93 -11.78 -20.11
CA LYS A 102 9.30 -11.75 -19.58
C LYS A 102 9.91 -10.35 -19.69
N VAL A 103 9.68 -9.66 -20.81
CA VAL A 103 10.15 -8.28 -20.98
C VAL A 103 9.40 -7.33 -20.04
N ILE A 104 8.05 -7.36 -20.02
CA ILE A 104 7.24 -6.47 -19.16
C ILE A 104 7.65 -6.61 -17.70
N LYS A 105 7.78 -7.85 -17.20
CA LYS A 105 8.15 -8.13 -15.79
C LYS A 105 9.58 -7.70 -15.44
N SER A 106 10.44 -7.45 -16.43
CA SER A 106 11.82 -7.02 -16.22
C SER A 106 11.99 -5.51 -16.06
N VAL A 107 10.96 -4.72 -16.40
CA VAL A 107 11.00 -3.26 -16.32
C VAL A 107 10.98 -2.80 -14.87
N THR A 108 11.89 -1.90 -14.52
CA THR A 108 11.88 -1.22 -13.23
C THR A 108 11.51 0.26 -13.38
N LEU A 109 10.95 0.87 -12.32
CA LEU A 109 10.67 2.31 -12.35
C LEU A 109 11.95 3.15 -12.48
N ARG A 110 13.11 2.61 -12.04
CA ARG A 110 14.42 3.22 -12.29
C ARG A 110 14.72 3.35 -13.77
N ASP A 111 14.46 2.31 -14.56
CA ASP A 111 14.71 2.32 -16.01
C ASP A 111 13.88 3.43 -16.69
N LEU A 112 12.63 3.60 -16.25
CA LEU A 112 11.74 4.66 -16.75
C LEU A 112 12.23 6.07 -16.36
N VAL A 113 12.60 6.26 -15.09
CA VAL A 113 13.15 7.55 -14.61
C VAL A 113 14.42 7.91 -15.36
N CYS A 114 15.32 6.96 -15.60
CA CYS A 114 16.54 7.19 -16.35
C CYS A 114 16.31 7.46 -17.84
N THR A 115 15.34 6.78 -18.46
CA THR A 115 15.07 6.91 -19.90
C THR A 115 14.26 8.17 -20.22
N CYS A 116 13.28 8.52 -19.38
CA CYS A 116 12.31 9.58 -19.65
C CYS A 116 12.48 10.83 -18.78
N GLY A 117 13.12 10.71 -17.61
CA GLY A 117 13.16 11.76 -16.59
C GLY A 117 14.29 12.78 -16.75
N GLY A 118 15.19 12.62 -17.72
CA GLY A 118 16.30 13.57 -17.94
C GLY A 118 17.35 13.60 -16.82
N VAL A 119 17.37 12.59 -15.94
CA VAL A 119 18.33 12.49 -14.84
C VAL A 119 19.55 11.65 -15.22
N SER A 120 20.71 11.98 -14.66
CA SER A 120 21.96 11.24 -14.91
C SER A 120 22.19 10.08 -13.92
N LYS A 121 21.51 10.09 -12.77
CA LYS A 121 21.60 9.07 -11.73
C LYS A 121 20.23 8.84 -11.09
N ALA A 122 19.95 7.60 -10.71
CA ALA A 122 18.76 7.21 -9.97
C ALA A 122 19.07 6.04 -9.02
N GLN A 123 18.31 5.91 -7.93
CA GLN A 123 18.44 4.81 -6.98
C GLN A 123 18.09 3.47 -7.65
N VAL A 124 18.62 2.36 -7.13
CA VAL A 124 18.29 1.02 -7.62
C VAL A 124 16.81 0.72 -7.45
N ASN A 125 16.27 0.99 -6.26
CA ASN A 125 14.85 0.97 -5.96
C ASN A 125 14.38 2.38 -5.62
N VAL A 126 13.67 3.00 -6.55
CA VAL A 126 13.21 4.39 -6.43
C VAL A 126 12.09 4.60 -5.41
N PHE A 127 11.48 3.53 -4.89
CA PHE A 127 10.48 3.62 -3.81
C PHE A 127 11.11 3.94 -2.45
N PHE A 128 12.43 3.79 -2.32
CA PHE A 128 13.16 4.10 -1.09
C PHE A 128 14.14 5.25 -1.31
N PRO A 129 14.40 6.08 -0.27
CA PRO A 129 15.44 7.10 -0.35
C PRO A 129 16.82 6.48 -0.54
N PRO A 130 17.84 7.27 -0.93
CA PRO A 130 19.22 6.79 -1.00
C PRO A 130 19.75 6.35 0.36
N PHE A 131 20.32 5.15 0.43
CA PHE A 131 21.10 4.66 1.58
C PHE A 131 22.17 3.67 1.11
N ARG A 132 23.00 3.13 2.02
CA ARG A 132 24.09 2.19 1.66
C ARG A 132 23.63 0.99 0.82
N GLY A 133 22.44 0.44 1.10
CA GLY A 133 21.84 -0.66 0.34
C GLY A 133 20.97 -0.25 -0.85
N ASN A 134 20.78 1.07 -1.08
CA ASN A 134 20.06 1.61 -2.22
C ASN A 134 20.79 2.87 -2.76
N PRO A 135 22.03 2.73 -3.25
CA PRO A 135 22.81 3.87 -3.70
C PRO A 135 22.25 4.44 -5.00
N LEU A 136 22.55 5.71 -5.26
CA LEU A 136 22.38 6.32 -6.57
C LEU A 136 23.35 5.66 -7.56
N LYS A 137 22.81 5.11 -8.64
CA LYS A 137 23.59 4.52 -9.73
C LYS A 137 23.41 5.35 -11.01
N PRO A 138 24.46 5.44 -11.85
CA PRO A 138 24.37 6.17 -13.10
C PRO A 138 23.36 5.54 -14.06
N CYS A 139 22.65 6.36 -14.83
CA CYS A 139 21.60 5.90 -15.72
C CYS A 139 22.11 5.18 -16.97
N TRP A 140 23.38 5.37 -17.35
CA TRP A 140 23.97 4.67 -18.50
C TRP A 140 24.08 3.14 -18.32
N ASP A 141 23.94 2.63 -17.10
CA ASP A 141 23.95 1.18 -16.81
C ASP A 141 22.54 0.55 -16.88
N THR A 142 21.50 1.35 -17.14
CA THR A 142 20.12 0.85 -17.24
C THR A 142 19.91 0.07 -18.53
N ARG A 143 18.97 -0.87 -18.50
CA ARG A 143 18.64 -1.68 -19.68
C ARG A 143 17.48 -1.04 -20.42
N ALA A 144 17.67 -0.80 -21.71
CA ALA A 144 16.57 -0.35 -22.57
C ALA A 144 15.47 -1.42 -22.66
N PHE A 145 14.22 -0.96 -22.79
CA PHE A 145 13.07 -1.83 -22.99
C PHE A 145 13.20 -2.63 -24.30
N ASN A 146 13.19 -3.96 -24.21
CA ASN A 146 13.37 -4.83 -25.37
C ASN A 146 12.06 -5.02 -26.15
N VAL A 147 11.86 -4.25 -27.22
CA VAL A 147 10.65 -4.30 -28.06
C VAL A 147 10.59 -5.47 -29.05
N LYS A 148 11.67 -6.27 -29.19
CA LYS A 148 11.73 -7.34 -30.19
C LYS A 148 10.55 -8.33 -30.16
N PRO A 149 10.02 -8.75 -28.99
CA PRO A 149 8.88 -9.67 -28.95
C PRO A 149 7.57 -9.14 -29.54
N TRP A 150 7.48 -7.85 -29.87
CA TRP A 150 6.32 -7.25 -30.55
C TRP A 150 6.57 -7.02 -32.05
N MET A 151 7.81 -7.16 -32.52
CA MET A 151 8.14 -7.01 -33.93
C MET A 151 7.68 -8.26 -34.69
N LYS A 152 6.70 -8.09 -35.57
CA LYS A 152 6.37 -9.09 -36.59
C LYS A 152 7.23 -8.76 -37.80
N PHE A 153 8.13 -9.66 -38.18
CA PHE A 153 8.82 -9.56 -39.46
C PHE A 153 7.79 -9.89 -40.53
N ILE A 154 7.39 -8.87 -41.28
CA ILE A 154 6.52 -8.97 -42.46
C ILE A 154 7.38 -9.42 -43.63
#